data_AF-A0A357M850-F1
#
_entry.id   AF-A0A357M850-F1
#
_cell.length_a   1.000
_cell.length_b   1.000
_cell.length_c   1.000
_cell.angle_alpha   90.00
_cell.angle_beta   90.00
_cell.angle_gamma   90.00
#
_symmetry.space_group_name_H-M   'P 1'
#
loop_
_entity.id
_entity.type
_entity.pdbx_description
1 polymer ?
#
loop_
_entity_poly.entity_id
_entity_poly.type
_entity_poly.pdbx_seq_one_letter_code
_entity_poly.pdbx_strand_id
1 'polypeptide(L)'
;MHKAGLLKEYKSFEIPREQEIEWLNQMALAYAEELSIQDWDAITALDALSRNYQDSWIVEKVSSFASRNMMSADSLVRLIYAEKLVEIIGSHKQVISKELLFGACKVAVQILEN
;
A
#
# COMPACT_ATOMS: atom_id res chain seq x y z
N MET A 1 5.59 17.14 20.55
CA MET A 1 4.44 17.74 21.26
C MET A 1 3.48 18.30 20.21
N HIS A 2 2.34 17.63 19.95
CA HIS A 2 1.07 18.16 19.35
C HIS A 2 0.07 17.04 18.94
N LYS A 3 0.39 15.75 19.07
CA LYS A 3 -0.55 14.67 18.70
C LYS A 3 -1.68 14.43 19.71
N ALA A 4 -1.49 14.82 20.97
CA ALA A 4 -2.45 14.54 22.04
C ALA A 4 -3.74 15.39 21.97
N GLY A 5 -3.66 16.61 21.40
CA GLY A 5 -4.82 17.48 21.19
C GLY A 5 -5.67 16.97 20.02
N LEU A 6 -5.03 16.75 18.87
CA LEU A 6 -5.68 16.25 17.65
C LEU A 6 -6.38 14.90 17.85
N LEU A 7 -5.80 13.97 18.61
CA LEU A 7 -6.44 12.67 18.88
C LEU A 7 -7.67 12.83 19.79
N LYS A 8 -7.64 13.74 20.75
CA LYS A 8 -8.79 14.02 21.62
C LYS A 8 -9.93 14.69 20.85
N GLU A 9 -9.58 15.61 19.98
CA GLU A 9 -10.51 16.29 19.08
C GLU A 9 -11.13 15.30 18.08
N TYR A 10 -10.31 14.45 17.45
CA TYR A 10 -10.79 13.38 16.58
C TYR A 10 -11.81 12.47 17.29
N LYS A 11 -11.48 12.02 18.51
CA LYS A 11 -12.38 11.19 19.32
C LYS A 11 -13.67 11.92 19.73
N SER A 12 -13.68 13.25 19.75
CA SER A 12 -14.87 14.04 20.08
C SER A 12 -15.90 14.09 18.96
N PHE A 13 -15.52 13.76 17.72
CA PHE A 13 -16.45 13.66 16.59
C PHE A 13 -17.27 12.36 16.58
N GLU A 14 -17.03 11.43 17.52
CA GLU A 14 -17.77 10.17 17.69
C GLU A 14 -17.98 9.40 16.37
N ILE A 15 -16.97 9.41 15.50
CA ILE A 15 -17.06 8.82 14.17
C ILE A 15 -17.26 7.31 14.30
N PRO A 16 -18.34 6.74 13.73
CA PRO A 16 -18.52 5.31 13.74
C PRO A 16 -17.38 4.61 13.02
N ARG A 17 -16.91 3.49 13.56
CA ARG A 17 -15.82 2.70 12.96
C ARG A 17 -16.09 2.30 11.50
N GLU A 18 -17.35 2.06 11.16
CA GLU A 18 -17.78 1.75 9.79
C GLU A 18 -17.46 2.91 8.83
N GLN A 19 -17.70 4.14 9.26
CA GLN A 19 -17.38 5.34 8.49
C GLN A 19 -15.87 5.53 8.33
N GLU A 20 -15.09 5.24 9.38
CA GLU A 20 -13.62 5.27 9.30
C GLU A 20 -13.09 4.26 8.26
N ILE A 21 -13.63 3.03 8.27
CA ILE A 21 -13.26 1.99 7.31
C ILE A 21 -13.62 2.42 5.89
N GLU A 22 -14.80 3.02 5.70
CA GLU A 22 -15.22 3.52 4.39
C GLU A 22 -14.25 4.58 3.86
N TRP A 23 -13.87 5.56 4.69
CA TRP A 23 -12.91 6.59 4.27
C TRP A 23 -11.52 6.01 4.01
N LEU A 24 -11.04 5.08 4.83
CA LEU A 24 -9.78 4.39 4.60
C LEU A 24 -9.79 3.64 3.26
N ASN A 25 -10.90 2.98 2.94
CA ASN A 25 -11.07 2.29 1.66
C ASN A 25 -11.08 3.28 0.48
N GLN A 26 -11.81 4.39 0.60
CA GLN A 26 -11.82 5.45 -0.43
C GLN A 26 -10.42 6.04 -0.65
N MET A 27 -9.68 6.32 0.43
CA MET A 27 -8.30 6.81 0.35
C MET A 27 -7.37 5.79 -0.30
N ALA A 28 -7.44 4.53 0.12
CA ALA A 28 -6.65 3.45 -0.48
C ALA A 28 -6.94 3.32 -1.98
N LEU A 29 -8.22 3.42 -2.38
CA LEU A 29 -8.63 3.29 -3.77
C LEU A 29 -8.08 4.44 -4.62
N ALA A 30 -8.17 5.68 -4.13
CA ALA A 30 -7.60 6.85 -4.80
C ALA A 30 -6.08 6.69 -5.01
N TYR A 31 -5.33 6.32 -3.97
CA TYR A 31 -3.89 6.09 -4.11
C TYR A 31 -3.56 4.91 -5.03
N ALA A 32 -4.40 3.87 -5.07
CA ALA A 32 -4.21 2.76 -6.00
C ALA A 32 -4.41 3.17 -7.47
N GLU A 33 -5.29 4.13 -7.75
CA GLU A 33 -5.51 4.70 -9.08
C GLU A 33 -4.39 5.67 -9.50
N GLU A 34 -3.74 6.32 -8.53
CA GLU A 34 -2.64 7.26 -8.74
C GLU A 34 -1.25 6.60 -8.83
N LEU A 35 -1.15 5.27 -8.73
CA LEU A 35 0.12 4.56 -8.87
C LEU A 35 0.84 4.91 -10.18
N SER A 36 2.11 5.30 -10.07
CA SER A 36 2.89 5.81 -11.19
C SER A 36 4.36 5.41 -11.14
N ILE A 37 4.96 5.09 -12.28
CA ILE A 37 6.42 4.87 -12.34
C ILE A 37 7.23 6.17 -12.13
N GLN A 38 6.61 7.33 -12.34
CA GLN A 38 7.27 8.65 -12.26
C GLN A 38 7.09 9.31 -10.89
N ASP A 39 6.03 8.96 -10.16
CA ASP A 39 5.66 9.54 -8.88
C ASP A 39 5.38 8.43 -7.86
N TRP A 40 6.13 8.43 -6.77
CA TRP A 40 6.14 7.37 -5.76
C TRP A 40 5.33 7.73 -4.51
N ASP A 41 4.66 8.89 -4.51
CA ASP A 41 3.88 9.35 -3.36
C ASP A 41 2.69 8.41 -3.12
N ALA A 42 2.02 7.96 -4.17
CA ALA A 42 0.88 7.06 -4.08
C ALA A 42 1.24 5.71 -3.42
N ILE A 43 2.35 5.07 -3.85
CA ILE A 43 2.78 3.80 -3.23
C ILE A 43 3.29 4.01 -1.80
N THR A 44 3.92 5.15 -1.52
CA THR A 44 4.36 5.49 -0.16
C THR A 44 3.17 5.74 0.77
N ALA A 45 2.12 6.39 0.29
CA ALA A 45 0.88 6.59 1.02
C ALA A 45 0.17 5.27 1.29
N LEU A 46 0.14 4.35 0.31
CA LEU A 46 -0.39 2.99 0.51
C LEU A 46 0.40 2.20 1.55
N ASP A 47 1.74 2.23 1.54
CA ASP A 47 2.56 1.63 2.61
C ASP A 47 2.20 2.20 3.98
N ALA A 48 2.15 3.52 4.12
CA ALA A 48 1.79 4.16 5.38
C ALA A 48 0.39 3.75 5.87
N LEU A 49 -0.58 3.67 4.97
CA LEU A 49 -1.96 3.27 5.26
C LEU A 49 -2.04 1.79 5.69
N SER A 50 -1.26 0.92 5.02
CA SER A 50 -1.20 -0.54 5.23
C SER A 50 -0.87 -0.94 6.68
N ARG A 51 -0.20 -0.06 7.42
CA ARG A 51 0.18 -0.30 8.83
C ARG A 51 -1.03 -0.31 9.77
N ASN A 52 -2.11 0.37 9.39
CA ASN A 52 -3.31 0.53 10.24
C ASN A 52 -4.59 0.02 9.56
N TYR A 53 -4.59 -0.10 8.23
CA TYR A 53 -5.69 -0.64 7.44
C TYR A 53 -5.17 -1.78 6.58
N GLN A 54 -5.59 -3.00 6.91
CA GLN A 54 -5.12 -4.22 6.26
C GLN A 54 -6.24 -4.82 5.43
N ASP A 55 -6.11 -4.72 4.10
CA ASP A 55 -7.03 -5.34 3.15
C ASP A 55 -6.26 -6.00 2.00
N SER A 56 -6.61 -7.24 1.68
CA SER A 56 -5.86 -8.07 0.74
C SER A 56 -5.82 -7.47 -0.68
N TRP A 57 -6.85 -6.73 -1.07
CA TRP A 57 -6.92 -6.13 -2.40
C TRP A 57 -5.81 -5.09 -2.64
N ILE A 58 -5.29 -4.44 -1.59
CA ILE A 58 -4.18 -3.48 -1.72
C ILE A 58 -2.95 -4.22 -2.28
N VAL A 59 -2.63 -5.38 -1.71
CA VAL A 59 -1.51 -6.22 -2.18
C VAL A 59 -1.73 -6.65 -3.62
N GLU A 60 -2.95 -7.05 -4.00
CA GLU A 60 -3.29 -7.44 -5.36
C GLU A 60 -3.09 -6.28 -6.36
N LYS A 61 -3.59 -5.09 -6.04
CA LYS A 61 -3.50 -3.91 -6.91
C LYS A 61 -2.06 -3.45 -7.11
N VAL A 62 -1.29 -3.34 -6.02
CA VAL A 62 0.12 -2.91 -6.10
C VAL A 62 0.95 -3.95 -6.85
N SER A 63 0.75 -5.24 -6.58
CA SER A 63 1.45 -6.32 -7.32
C SER A 63 1.08 -6.32 -8.81
N SER A 64 -0.20 -6.14 -9.14
CA SER A 64 -0.66 -6.06 -10.53
C SER A 64 -0.10 -4.84 -11.26
N PHE A 65 -0.04 -3.68 -10.61
CA PHE A 65 0.59 -2.50 -11.17
C PHE A 65 2.08 -2.73 -11.42
N ALA A 66 2.79 -3.22 -10.42
CA ALA A 66 4.23 -3.36 -10.48
C ALA A 66 4.66 -4.39 -11.54
N SER A 67 3.98 -5.54 -11.61
CA SER A 67 4.23 -6.55 -12.65
C SER A 67 4.03 -6.05 -14.08
N ARG A 68 3.14 -5.08 -14.31
CA ARG A 68 2.84 -4.54 -15.65
C ARG A 68 3.77 -3.42 -16.07
N ASN A 69 4.24 -2.60 -15.13
CA ASN A 69 4.86 -1.31 -15.45
C ASN A 69 6.35 -1.23 -15.13
N MET A 70 6.89 -2.11 -14.27
CA MET A 70 8.26 -1.95 -13.75
C MET A 70 9.36 -2.49 -14.67
N MET A 71 9.03 -3.33 -15.66
CA MET A 71 10.05 -3.93 -16.53
C MET A 71 10.81 -2.90 -17.38
N SER A 72 10.17 -1.79 -17.76
CA SER A 72 10.79 -0.70 -18.52
C SER A 72 11.21 0.49 -17.66
N ALA A 73 11.02 0.43 -16.34
CA ALA A 73 11.41 1.48 -15.43
C ALA A 73 12.93 1.43 -15.16
N ASP A 74 13.52 2.57 -14.78
CA ASP A 74 14.92 2.61 -14.40
C ASP A 74 15.18 1.87 -13.07
N SER A 75 16.45 1.58 -12.82
CA SER A 75 16.87 0.76 -11.68
C SER A 75 16.49 1.35 -10.32
N LEU A 76 16.43 2.68 -10.17
CA LEU A 76 16.07 3.33 -8.92
C LEU A 76 14.57 3.19 -8.65
N VAL A 77 13.73 3.46 -9.66
CA VAL A 77 12.27 3.26 -9.56
C VAL A 77 11.96 1.82 -9.16
N ARG A 78 12.61 0.85 -9.81
CA ARG A 78 12.41 -0.58 -9.52
C ARG A 78 12.79 -0.94 -8.08
N LEU A 79 13.90 -0.40 -7.57
CA LEU A 79 14.32 -0.62 -6.19
C LEU A 79 13.28 -0.10 -5.19
N ILE A 80 12.79 1.12 -5.41
CA ILE A 80 11.81 1.77 -4.52
C ILE A 80 10.49 1.01 -4.54
N TYR A 81 10.01 0.62 -5.71
CA TYR A 81 8.78 -0.17 -5.84
C TYR A 81 8.91 -1.55 -5.22
N ALA A 82 10.05 -2.22 -5.37
CA ALA A 82 10.28 -3.51 -4.74
C ALA A 82 10.32 -3.40 -3.21
N GLU A 83 11.01 -2.40 -2.66
CA GLU A 83 11.04 -2.12 -1.22
C GLU A 83 9.63 -1.89 -0.67
N LYS A 84 8.89 -0.96 -1.29
CA LYS A 84 7.53 -0.63 -0.86
C LYS A 84 6.56 -1.79 -0.99
N LEU A 85 6.66 -2.56 -2.06
CA LEU A 85 5.84 -3.77 -2.24
C LEU A 85 6.12 -4.79 -1.12
N VAL A 86 7.38 -5.00 -0.73
CA VAL A 86 7.73 -5.89 0.38
C VAL A 86 7.19 -5.38 1.72
N GLU A 87 7.24 -4.07 1.98
CA GLU A 87 6.68 -3.46 3.19
C GLU A 87 5.14 -3.61 3.25
N ILE A 88 4.46 -3.38 2.14
CA ILE A 88 3.01 -3.56 2.00
C ILE A 88 2.63 -5.03 2.22
N ILE A 89 3.32 -5.97 1.57
CA ILE A 89 3.12 -7.42 1.80
C ILE A 89 3.31 -7.74 3.28
N GLY A 90 4.39 -7.23 3.88
CA GLY A 90 4.72 -7.41 5.29
C GLY A 90 3.60 -6.99 6.23
N SER A 91 3.01 -5.82 5.97
CA SER A 91 1.92 -5.25 6.75
C SER A 91 0.61 -6.05 6.62
N HIS A 92 0.42 -6.77 5.51
CA HIS A 92 -0.79 -7.52 5.20
C HIS A 92 -0.70 -9.04 5.44
N LYS A 93 0.42 -9.55 5.95
CA LYS A 93 0.68 -11.00 6.10
C LYS A 93 -0.42 -11.80 6.80
N GLN A 94 -1.19 -11.17 7.69
CA GLN A 94 -2.25 -11.83 8.46
C GLN A 94 -3.59 -11.93 7.71
N VAL A 95 -3.79 -11.11 6.67
CA VAL A 95 -5.08 -11.02 5.95
C VAL A 95 -5.01 -11.55 4.52
N ILE A 96 -3.81 -11.81 3.99
CA ILE A 96 -3.62 -12.35 2.64
C ILE A 96 -3.50 -13.88 2.63
N SER A 97 -3.96 -14.50 1.54
CA SER A 97 -3.75 -15.92 1.31
C SER A 97 -2.28 -16.24 1.02
N LYS A 98 -1.89 -17.52 1.17
CA LYS A 98 -0.53 -17.96 0.85
C LYS A 98 -0.22 -17.81 -0.64
N GLU A 99 -1.22 -18.01 -1.49
CA GLU A 99 -1.12 -17.85 -2.93
C GLU A 99 -0.82 -16.39 -3.30
N LEU A 100 -1.54 -15.44 -2.69
CA LEU A 100 -1.30 -14.02 -2.89
C LEU A 100 0.06 -13.58 -2.35
N LEU A 101 0.43 -14.03 -1.15
CA LEU A 101 1.75 -13.77 -0.57
C LEU A 101 2.88 -14.22 -1.52
N PHE A 102 2.82 -15.47 -1.99
CA PHE A 102 3.85 -16.01 -2.88
C PHE A 102 3.89 -15.28 -4.22
N GLY A 103 2.72 -15.01 -4.81
CA GLY A 103 2.62 -14.25 -6.06
C GLY A 103 3.20 -12.85 -5.95
N ALA A 104 2.86 -12.11 -4.90
CA ALA A 104 3.35 -10.76 -4.66
C ALA A 104 4.86 -10.72 -4.41
N CYS A 105 5.40 -11.66 -3.61
CA CYS A 105 6.84 -11.80 -3.39
C CYS A 105 7.59 -12.12 -4.69
N LYS A 106 7.02 -12.99 -5.54
CA LYS A 106 7.60 -13.29 -6.86
C LYS A 106 7.68 -12.04 -7.73
N VAL A 107 6.63 -11.21 -7.73
CA VAL A 107 6.64 -9.93 -8.46
C VAL A 107 7.75 -9.02 -7.92
N ALA A 108 7.90 -8.88 -6.60
CA ALA A 108 8.97 -8.07 -6.01
C ALA A 108 10.37 -8.51 -6.46
N VAL A 109 10.63 -9.83 -6.52
CA VAL A 109 11.89 -10.37 -7.03
C VAL A 109 12.07 -10.06 -8.52
N GLN A 110 11.04 -10.29 -9.34
CA GLN A 110 11.10 -10.03 -10.79
C GLN A 110 11.41 -8.57 -11.12
N ILE A 111 10.95 -7.63 -10.30
CA ILE A 111 11.23 -6.20 -10.50
C ILE A 111 12.73 -5.89 -10.29
N LEU A 112 13.39 -6.62 -9.41
CA LEU A 112 14.81 -6.41 -9.08
C LEU A 112 15.77 -7.15 -10.02
N GLU A 113 15.35 -8.28 -10.58
CA GLU A 113 16.20 -9.15 -11.41
C GLU A 113 16.25 -8.74 -12.89
N ASN A 114 15.23 -8.02 -13.38
CA ASN A 114 15.24 -7.45 -14.74
C ASN A 114 15.91 -6.08 -14.76
#